data_AF-A0A453YZ26-F1
#
_entry.id   AF-A0A453YZ26-F1
#
_cell.length_a   1.000
_cell.length_b   1.000
_cell.length_c   1.000
_cell.angle_alpha   90.00
_cell.angle_beta   90.00
_cell.angle_gamma   90.00
#
_symmetry.space_group_name_H-M   'P 1'
#
loop_
_entity.id
_entity.type
_entity.pdbx_description
1 polymer ?
#
loop_
_entity_poly.entity_id
_entity_poly.type
_entity_poly.pdbx_seq_one_letter_code
_entity_poly.pdbx_strand_id
1 'polypeptide(L)' 'MFKCPRETDVFDLDLKRCEFECREAGRFAHPNVRMYYECAFVSTSKLQKFEQTCPPLLEFNAKDQKCLEKNDLMS' A
#
# COMPACT_ATOMS: atom_id res chain seq x y z
N MET A 1 25.22 2.49 0.32
CA MET A 1 24.11 2.48 1.29
C MET A 1 22.94 1.78 0.63
N PHE A 2 22.45 0.67 1.19
CA PHE A 2 21.26 0.00 0.68
C PHE A 2 20.04 0.82 1.09
N LYS A 3 19.32 1.38 0.12
CA LYS A 3 18.05 2.07 0.35
C LYS A 3 16.99 1.34 -0.45
N CYS A 4 15.84 1.11 0.16
CA CYS A 4 14.71 0.53 -0.53
C CYS A 4 14.22 1.46 -1.65
N PRO A 5 13.66 0.90 -2.74
CA PRO A 5 13.26 1.68 -3.91
C PRO A 5 12.13 2.68 -3.63
N ARG A 6 11.28 2.42 -2.62
CA ARG A 6 10.26 3.36 -2.15
C ARG A 6 10.65 3.91 -0.79
N GLU A 7 10.36 5.19 -0.54
CA GLU A 7 10.67 5.84 0.75
C GLU A 7 9.96 5.22 1.95
N THR A 8 8.77 4.65 1.70
CA THR A 8 7.92 3.96 2.69
C THR A 8 8.36 2.53 2.97
N ASP A 9 9.25 1.99 2.15
CA ASP A 9 9.69 0.61 2.31
C ASP A 9 10.84 0.55 3.30
N VAL A 10 10.77 -0.44 4.19
CA VAL A 10 11.80 -0.75 5.18
C VAL A 10 12.43 -2.08 4.81
N PHE A 11 13.74 -2.20 4.98
CA PHE A 11 14.42 -3.46 4.70
C PHE A 11 14.12 -4.46 5.82
N ASP A 12 13.33 -5.46 5.50
CA ASP A 12 13.06 -6.58 6.39
C ASP A 12 14.27 -7.53 6.34
N LEU A 13 14.95 -7.70 7.48
CA LEU A 13 16.18 -8.50 7.60
C LEU A 13 15.90 -10.00 7.50
N ASP A 14 14.71 -10.44 7.92
CA ASP A 14 14.31 -11.84 7.93
C ASP A 14 13.96 -12.30 6.51
N LEU A 15 13.18 -11.49 5.79
CA LEU A 15 12.79 -11.73 4.40
C LEU A 15 13.87 -11.30 3.40
N LYS A 16 14.90 -10.58 3.85
CA LYS A 16 15.97 -9.97 3.04
C LYS A 16 15.43 -9.16 1.85
N ARG A 17 14.29 -8.48 2.05
CA ARG A 17 13.62 -7.70 1.01
C ARG A 17 13.00 -6.43 1.60
N CYS A 18 12.77 -5.47 0.73
CA CYS A 18 12.07 -4.23 1.08
C CYS A 18 10.58 -4.51 1.22
N GLU A 19 10.05 -4.23 2.41
CA GLU A 19 8.64 -4.39 2.75
C GLU A 19 8.00 -3.04 3.02
N PHE A 20 6.74 -2.89 2.61
CA PHE A 20 5.99 -1.68 2.87
C PHE A 20 5.64 -1.56 4.37
N GLU A 21 6.00 -0.41 4.96
CA GLU A 21 5.66 -0.04 6.33
C GLU A 21 4.72 1.17 6.36
N CYS A 22 3.68 1.09 7.18
CA CYS A 22 2.77 2.19 7.41
C CYS A 22 3.44 3.29 8.23
N ARG A 23 3.66 4.45 7.61
CA ARG A 23 4.12 5.67 8.30
C ARG A 23 3.01 6.68 8.57
N GLU A 24 2.01 6.68 7.69
CA GLU A 24 0.86 7.58 7.75
C GLU A 24 -0.43 6.80 7.49
N ALA A 25 -1.55 7.27 8.04
CA ALA A 25 -2.85 6.69 7.76
C ALA A 25 -3.27 6.99 6.32
N GLY A 26 -3.81 5.99 5.63
CA GLY A 26 -4.18 6.12 4.22
C GLY A 26 -4.16 4.79 3.50
N ARG A 27 -4.28 4.85 2.17
CA ARG A 27 -4.23 3.68 1.30
C ARG A 27 -3.06 3.80 0.34
N PHE A 28 -2.33 2.71 0.19
CA PHE A 28 -1.07 2.67 -0.53
C PHE A 28 -1.02 1.48 -1.49
N ALA A 29 -0.28 1.64 -2.59
CA ALA A 29 -0.23 0.61 -3.62
C ALA A 29 0.49 -0.65 -3.14
N HIS A 30 -0.19 -1.77 -3.32
CA HIS A 30 0.33 -3.11 -3.15
C HIS A 30 0.99 -3.59 -4.46
N PRO A 31 1.99 -4.51 -4.41
CA PRO A 31 2.58 -5.11 -5.62
C PRO A 31 1.57 -5.75 -6.57
N ASN A 32 0.47 -6.25 -6.02
CA ASN A 32 -0.71 -6.70 -6.74
C ASN A 32 -1.67 -5.52 -6.94
N VAL A 33 -1.94 -5.16 -8.21
CA VAL A 33 -2.82 -4.05 -8.61
C VAL A 33 -4.25 -4.17 -8.11
N ARG A 34 -4.72 -5.39 -7.79
CA ARG A 34 -6.06 -5.62 -7.21
C ARG A 34 -6.07 -5.55 -5.70
N MET A 35 -4.94 -5.24 -5.07
CA MET A 35 -4.81 -5.12 -3.63
C MET A 35 -4.25 -3.74 -3.29
N TYR A 36 -4.43 -3.35 -2.05
CA TYR A 36 -3.86 -2.16 -1.48
C TYR A 36 -3.52 -2.38 -0.01
N TYR A 37 -2.52 -1.65 0.46
CA TYR A 37 -2.24 -1.56 1.88
C TYR A 37 -3.12 -0.45 2.46
N GLU A 38 -3.94 -0.80 3.44
CA GLU A 38 -4.67 0.15 4.27
C GLU A 38 -3.92 0.34 5.58
N CYS A 39 -3.44 1.54 5.81
CA CYS A 39 -2.80 1.94 7.05
C CYS A 39 -3.83 2.68 7.90
N ALA A 40 -4.23 2.07 9.02
CA ALA A 40 -5.22 2.65 9.92
C ALA A 40 -4.72 2.64 11.36
N PHE A 41 -5.05 3.70 12.09
CA PHE A 41 -4.74 3.81 13.51
C PHE A 41 -5.64 2.83 14.28
N VAL A 42 -5.04 1.80 14.85
CA VAL A 42 -5.72 0.85 15.76
C VAL A 42 -5.71 1.35 17.21
N SER A 43 -4.89 2.36 17.50
CA SER A 43 -4.92 3.14 18.74
C SER A 43 -4.38 4.55 18.49
N THR A 44 -4.38 5.40 19.52
CA THR A 44 -3.88 6.79 19.47
C THR A 44 -2.45 6.95 18.93
N SER A 45 -1.64 5.89 18.96
CA SER A 45 -0.25 5.95 18.46
C SER A 45 0.18 4.70 17.68
N LYS A 46 -0.71 3.70 17.52
CA LYS A 46 -0.38 2.48 16.80
C LYS A 46 -1.06 2.50 15.44
N LEU A 47 -0.23 2.58 14.40
CA LEU A 47 -0.65 2.42 13.02
C LEU A 47 -0.45 0.96 12.60
N GLN A 48 -1.48 0.34 12.04
CA GLN A 48 -1.45 -1.05 11.61
C GLN A 48 -1.65 -1.13 10.09
N LYS A 49 -0.86 -2.00 9.45
CA LYS A 49 -1.00 -2.38 8.04
C LYS A 49 -2.06 -3.45 7.90
N PHE A 50 -2.99 -3.24 6.97
CA PHE A 50 -3.99 -4.22 6.53
C PHE A 50 -3.86 -4.42 5.02
N GLU A 51 -3.89 -5.67 4.57
CA GLU A 51 -3.89 -6.00 3.15
C GLU A 51 -5.32 -6.20 2.69
N GLN A 52 -5.78 -5.30 1.84
CA GLN A 52 -7.16 -5.26 1.37
C GLN A 52 -7.20 -5.56 -0.12
N THR A 53 -8.23 -6.28 -0.54
CA THR A 53 -8.45 -6.58 -1.97
C THR A 53 -9.54 -5.66 -2.49
N CYS A 54 -9.26 -5.00 -3.62
CA CYS A 54 -10.25 -4.23 -4.34
C CYS A 54 -11.43 -5.10 -4.78
N PRO A 55 -12.63 -4.52 -4.91
CA PRO A 55 -13.76 -5.21 -5.51
C PRO A 55 -13.44 -5.80 -6.89
N PRO A 56 -14.18 -6.84 -7.34
CA PRO A 56 -13.94 -7.47 -8.63
C PRO A 56 -13.90 -6.44 -9.77
N LEU A 57 -12.95 -6.64 -10.69
CA LEU A 57 -12.69 -5.77 -11.86
C LEU A 57 -12.12 -4.37 -11.55
N LEU A 58 -11.92 -4.01 -10.28
CA LEU A 58 -11.27 -2.77 -9.90
C LEU A 58 -9.77 -2.98 -9.62
N GLU A 59 -9.00 -1.93 -9.91
CA GLU A 59 -7.56 -1.84 -9.67
C GLU A 59 -7.29 -0.64 -8.75
N PHE A 60 -6.36 -0.79 -7.82
CA PHE A 60 -6.02 0.27 -6.88
C PHE A 60 -5.22 1.39 -7.55
N ASN A 61 -5.75 2.61 -7.49
CA ASN A 61 -5.05 3.81 -7.89
C ASN A 61 -4.41 4.47 -6.66
N ALA A 62 -3.07 4.56 -6.66
CA ALA A 62 -2.32 5.19 -5.57
C ALA A 62 -2.46 6.72 -5.52
N LYS A 63 -2.70 7.36 -6.67
CA LYS A 63 -2.88 8.81 -6.81
C LYS A 63 -4.18 9.26 -6.16
N ASP A 64 -5.23 8.47 -6.37
CA ASP A 64 -6.57 8.73 -5.85
C ASP A 64 -6.87 7.98 -4.54
N GLN A 65 -5.96 7.11 -4.09
CA GLN A 65 -6.11 6.24 -2.92
C GLN A 65 -7.41 5.42 -2.90
N LYS A 66 -7.89 5.01 -4.08
CA LYS A 66 -9.15 4.27 -4.26
C LYS A 66 -9.04 3.21 -5.34
N CYS A 67 -9.89 2.19 -5.25
CA CYS A 67 -10.06 1.21 -6.32
C CYS A 67 -10.90 1.84 -7.44
N LEU A 68 -10.38 1.81 -8.66
CA LEU A 68 -11.00 2.37 -9.85
C LEU A 68 -11.15 1.29 -10.92
N GLU A 69 -12.07 1.51 -11.86
CA GLU A 69 -12.11 0.67 -13.05
C GLU A 69 -10.90 0.97 -13.93
N LYS A 70 -10.52 -0.01 -14.75
CA LYS A 70 -9.37 0.14 -15.64
C LYS A 70 -9.49 1.32 -16.61
N ASN A 71 -10.72 1.70 -16.95
CA ASN A 71 -11.00 2.84 -17.83
C ASN A 71 -10.70 4.19 -17.17
N ASP A 72 -10.90 4.33 -15.86
CA ASP A 72 -10.66 5.57 -15.12
C ASP A 72 -9.17 5.79 -14.78
N LEU A 73 -8.35 4.74 -14.86
CA LEU A 73 -6.90 4.85 -14.66
C LEU A 73 -6.16 5.59 -15.78
N MET A 74 -6.79 5.77 -16.95
CA MET A 74 -6.19 6.38 -18.16
C MET A 74 -6.73 7.79 -18.49
N SER A 75 -7.52 8.41 -17.59
CA SER A 75 -8.02 9.78 -17.77
C SER A 75 -7.09 10.86 -17.23
#